data_AF-A0A838L674-F1
#
_entry.id   AF-A0A838L674-F1
#
_cell.length_a   1.000
_cell.length_b   1.000
_cell.length_c   1.000
_cell.angle_alpha   90.00
_cell.angle_beta   90.00
_cell.angle_gamma   90.00
#
_symmetry.space_group_name_H-M   'P 1'
#
loop_
_entity.id
_entity.type
_entity.pdbx_description
1 polymer ?
#
loop_
_entity_poly.entity_id
_entity_poly.type
_entity_poly.pdbx_seq_one_letter_code
_entity_poly.pdbx_strand_id
1 'polypeptide(L)'
;MTVFLSHAGADKPKLASLVRALVMRGLPLFIDHPEKIDPEYSTKDMCDRCGIEALWTQAQDQWDEALRDKIDEAECVLAILSKEVINEHREMVLEWGGANQLRKLVLCAIEEFDISKLPSAIRTTDVFELWNVPEGKMEAGYDRLSDQYINRVINRVRAGGSAQDRMRQLGEQLPAGVARNEQRKAILRSCDRIRNGRGIVPVIVVGPLNETPNGFMKALGLSDDGSGSEDHFTLKNISWPEGPIKDDAFVRSYAENVGSGICGSISAGVQSVQEQIGKIGHWVVAHSRCDILVRDLSTVQIADWLRYWSDFSEEAPATKIVPFLSLFLKRAKPGWEDWPPTEDENATERERNAFILRQLREASKGAPPIEVRFDLPDLTRPVKLSHAQSWAENLAETIVSPQRRDLILDAINGELYGDDDAVNFGVNYEAFVKVMKKALTD
;
A
#
# COMPACT_ATOMS: atom_id res chain seq x y z
N MET A 1 -18.63 22.32 -2.58
CA MET A 1 -18.80 22.03 -1.14
C MET A 1 -19.71 20.85 -1.08
N THR A 2 -19.17 19.64 -1.04
CA THR A 2 -20.02 18.45 -1.14
C THR A 2 -19.85 17.56 0.08
N VAL A 3 -20.97 17.13 0.65
CA VAL A 3 -21.02 16.30 1.85
C VAL A 3 -21.58 14.94 1.49
N PHE A 4 -20.82 13.88 1.74
CA PHE A 4 -21.32 12.51 1.68
C PHE A 4 -22.00 12.16 3.01
N LEU A 5 -23.25 11.72 2.96
CA LEU A 5 -24.01 11.31 4.15
C LEU A 5 -23.91 9.79 4.32
N SER A 6 -23.07 9.34 5.27
CA SER A 6 -22.91 7.91 5.60
C SER A 6 -23.81 7.56 6.78
N HIS A 7 -24.73 6.60 6.60
CA HIS A 7 -25.73 6.25 7.60
C HIS A 7 -26.24 4.81 7.42
N ALA A 8 -26.78 4.21 8.48
CA ALA A 8 -27.43 2.90 8.38
C ALA A 8 -28.73 3.00 7.57
N GLY A 9 -29.09 1.94 6.85
CA GLY A 9 -30.30 1.90 6.04
C GLY A 9 -31.57 2.18 6.86
N ALA A 10 -31.63 1.65 8.08
CA ALA A 10 -32.74 1.82 9.00
C ALA A 10 -32.90 3.24 9.57
N ASP A 11 -31.86 4.09 9.51
CA ASP A 11 -31.92 5.45 10.04
C ASP A 11 -32.57 6.45 9.09
N LYS A 12 -32.73 6.10 7.80
CA LYS A 12 -33.20 7.02 6.75
C LYS A 12 -34.42 7.87 7.16
N PRO A 13 -35.50 7.32 7.75
CA PRO A 13 -36.65 8.13 8.17
C PRO A 13 -36.35 9.17 9.25
N LYS A 14 -35.31 8.96 10.07
CA LYS A 14 -34.90 9.88 11.14
C LYS A 14 -34.10 11.07 10.60
N LEU A 15 -33.56 10.98 9.38
CA LEU A 15 -32.64 11.97 8.83
C LEU A 15 -33.31 13.13 8.11
N ALA A 16 -34.63 13.08 7.90
CA ALA A 16 -35.35 14.08 7.10
C ALA A 16 -35.07 15.53 7.55
N SER A 17 -35.18 15.80 8.85
CA SER A 17 -34.93 17.15 9.40
C SER A 17 -33.48 17.59 9.23
N LEU A 18 -32.52 16.68 9.38
CA LEU A 18 -31.09 16.97 9.18
C LEU A 18 -30.78 17.27 7.72
N VAL A 19 -31.26 16.43 6.79
CA VAL A 19 -31.04 16.60 5.35
C VAL A 19 -31.64 17.92 4.87
N ARG A 20 -32.90 18.22 5.23
CA ARG A 20 -33.54 19.51 4.92
C ARG A 20 -32.71 20.69 5.45
N ALA A 21 -32.20 20.58 6.67
CA ALA A 21 -31.38 21.64 7.28
C ALA A 21 -30.06 21.87 6.53
N LEU A 22 -29.39 20.81 6.06
CA LEU A 22 -28.16 20.92 5.27
C LEU A 22 -28.44 21.50 3.86
N VAL A 23 -29.51 21.05 3.21
CA VAL A 23 -29.96 21.58 1.90
C VAL A 23 -30.30 23.06 1.99
N MET A 24 -31.04 23.50 3.02
CA MET A 24 -31.36 24.93 3.23
C MET A 24 -30.11 25.80 3.43
N ARG A 25 -29.00 25.21 3.89
CA ARG A 25 -27.70 25.89 4.03
C ARG A 25 -26.87 25.87 2.74
N GLY A 26 -27.43 25.34 1.65
CA GLY A 26 -26.78 25.30 0.34
C GLY A 26 -25.61 24.33 0.31
N LEU A 27 -25.66 23.24 1.10
CA LEU A 27 -24.65 22.18 1.09
C LEU A 27 -25.08 21.07 0.12
N PRO A 28 -24.40 20.92 -1.04
CA PRO A 28 -24.56 19.75 -1.88
C PRO A 28 -24.34 18.44 -1.13
N LEU A 29 -25.23 17.46 -1.34
CA LEU A 29 -25.22 16.19 -0.62
C LEU A 29 -25.11 15.00 -1.57
N PHE A 30 -24.34 13.98 -1.18
CA PHE A 30 -24.41 12.64 -1.76
C PHE A 30 -25.19 11.75 -0.80
N ILE A 31 -26.29 11.16 -1.27
CA ILE A 31 -27.20 10.37 -0.43
C ILE A 31 -27.60 9.09 -1.16
N ASP A 32 -27.53 7.97 -0.44
CA ASP A 32 -28.15 6.71 -0.86
C ASP A 32 -29.66 6.73 -0.63
N HIS A 33 -30.44 6.49 -1.68
CA HIS A 33 -31.91 6.45 -1.60
C HIS A 33 -32.55 7.64 -0.84
N PRO A 34 -32.33 8.91 -1.23
CA PRO A 34 -32.92 10.06 -0.53
C PRO A 34 -34.46 10.05 -0.49
N GLU A 35 -35.14 9.36 -1.40
CA GLU A 35 -36.59 9.17 -1.38
C GLU A 35 -37.09 8.41 -0.14
N LYS A 36 -36.22 7.56 0.43
CA LYS A 36 -36.49 6.82 1.67
C LYS A 36 -36.19 7.65 2.93
N ILE A 37 -35.44 8.76 2.78
CA ILE A 37 -35.28 9.75 3.85
C ILE A 37 -36.48 10.70 3.85
N ASP A 38 -36.83 11.19 2.67
CA ASP A 38 -37.94 12.13 2.47
C ASP A 38 -38.58 11.91 1.09
N PRO A 39 -39.88 11.60 1.02
CA PRO A 39 -40.58 11.39 -0.25
C PRO A 39 -40.50 12.56 -1.23
N GLU A 40 -40.22 13.78 -0.74
CA GLU A 40 -40.00 14.96 -1.59
C GLU A 40 -38.82 14.76 -2.56
N TYR A 41 -37.80 13.96 -2.17
CA TYR A 41 -36.63 13.67 -3.00
C TYR A 41 -36.80 12.45 -3.93
N SER A 42 -38.04 12.07 -4.25
CA SER A 42 -38.36 10.90 -5.10
C SER A 42 -38.04 11.08 -6.59
N THR A 43 -37.74 12.30 -7.04
CA THR A 43 -37.46 12.60 -8.44
C THR A 43 -36.08 13.20 -8.63
N LYS A 44 -35.44 12.90 -9.77
CA LYS A 44 -34.14 13.46 -10.13
C LYS A 44 -34.19 14.99 -10.19
N ASP A 45 -35.22 15.56 -10.81
CA ASP A 45 -35.42 17.02 -10.90
C ASP A 45 -35.46 17.69 -9.52
N MET A 46 -36.09 17.06 -8.52
CA MET A 46 -36.10 17.62 -7.16
C MET A 46 -34.71 17.50 -6.51
N CYS A 47 -34.05 16.36 -6.66
CA CYS A 47 -32.69 16.17 -6.16
C CYS A 47 -31.73 17.22 -6.75
N ASP A 48 -31.74 17.42 -8.07
CA ASP A 48 -30.91 18.40 -8.77
C ASP A 48 -31.18 19.83 -8.27
N ARG A 49 -32.45 20.21 -8.05
CA ARG A 49 -32.83 21.52 -7.49
C ARG A 49 -32.38 21.73 -6.05
N CYS A 50 -32.30 20.66 -5.27
CA CYS A 50 -31.86 20.67 -3.88
C CYS A 50 -30.34 20.45 -3.73
N GLY A 51 -29.60 20.27 -4.83
CA GLY A 51 -28.18 19.95 -4.78
C GLY A 51 -27.88 18.56 -4.21
N ILE A 52 -28.82 17.63 -4.28
CA ILE A 52 -28.65 16.25 -3.87
C ILE A 52 -28.28 15.41 -5.09
N GLU A 53 -27.16 14.70 -5.04
CA GLU A 53 -26.87 13.62 -5.99
C GLU A 53 -27.29 12.29 -5.37
N ALA A 54 -28.26 11.65 -6.02
CA ALA A 54 -28.81 10.37 -5.61
C ALA A 54 -27.95 9.21 -6.14
N LEU A 55 -27.53 8.30 -5.25
CA LEU A 55 -26.60 7.23 -5.62
C LEU A 55 -27.27 5.98 -6.24
N TRP A 56 -28.61 5.86 -6.17
CA TRP A 56 -29.36 4.63 -6.51
C TRP A 56 -29.32 4.20 -7.99
N THR A 57 -28.74 4.99 -8.90
CA THR A 57 -28.74 4.67 -10.35
C THR A 57 -27.65 3.66 -10.75
N GLN A 58 -26.79 3.24 -9.82
CA GLN A 58 -25.68 2.33 -10.09
C GLN A 58 -26.10 0.86 -9.92
N ALA A 59 -25.57 -0.02 -10.77
CA ALA A 59 -25.83 -1.45 -10.68
C ALA A 59 -25.24 -2.02 -9.37
N GLN A 60 -25.92 -2.99 -8.76
CA GLN A 60 -25.59 -3.50 -7.42
C GLN A 60 -24.18 -4.12 -7.33
N ASP A 61 -23.62 -4.55 -8.45
CA ASP A 61 -22.26 -5.08 -8.60
C ASP A 61 -21.16 -4.00 -8.63
N GLN A 62 -21.52 -2.72 -8.79
CA GLN A 62 -20.60 -1.57 -8.80
C GLN A 62 -20.74 -0.67 -7.57
N TRP A 63 -21.62 -1.03 -6.63
CA TRP A 63 -21.97 -0.18 -5.48
C TRP A 63 -20.77 0.22 -4.63
N ASP A 64 -19.87 -0.72 -4.33
CA ASP A 64 -18.68 -0.46 -3.52
C ASP A 64 -17.69 0.53 -4.18
N GLU A 65 -17.58 0.48 -5.50
CA GLU A 65 -16.70 1.37 -6.27
C GLU A 65 -17.33 2.76 -6.36
N ALA A 66 -18.62 2.82 -6.69
CA ALA A 66 -19.41 4.05 -6.72
C ALA A 66 -19.34 4.82 -5.39
N LEU A 67 -19.48 4.10 -4.29
CA LEU A 67 -19.49 4.67 -2.96
C LEU A 67 -18.11 5.22 -2.56
N ARG A 68 -17.03 4.51 -2.93
CA ARG A 68 -15.66 5.01 -2.74
C ARG A 68 -15.39 6.26 -3.55
N ASP A 69 -15.76 6.27 -4.82
CA ASP A 69 -15.58 7.44 -5.70
C ASP A 69 -16.28 8.67 -5.11
N LYS A 70 -17.47 8.48 -4.52
CA LYS A 70 -18.23 9.56 -3.90
C LYS A 70 -17.65 10.03 -2.57
N ILE A 71 -17.04 9.15 -1.79
CA ILE A 71 -16.25 9.54 -0.59
C ILE A 71 -14.99 10.32 -1.00
N ASP A 72 -14.34 9.91 -2.09
CA ASP A 72 -13.15 10.58 -2.61
C ASP A 72 -13.48 11.96 -3.21
N GLU A 73 -14.62 12.08 -3.88
CA GLU A 73 -15.14 13.34 -4.42
C GLU A 73 -15.65 14.29 -3.32
N ALA A 74 -16.28 13.76 -2.28
CA ALA A 74 -16.82 14.57 -1.20
C ALA A 74 -15.71 15.34 -0.44
N GLU A 75 -16.01 16.56 -0.03
CA GLU A 75 -15.10 17.39 0.77
C GLU A 75 -15.27 17.11 2.28
N CYS A 76 -16.40 16.53 2.67
CA CYS A 76 -16.72 16.09 4.01
C CYS A 76 -17.54 14.80 3.95
N VAL A 77 -17.31 13.90 4.89
CA VAL A 77 -18.15 12.71 5.12
C VAL A 77 -18.81 12.88 6.48
N LEU A 78 -20.13 13.05 6.47
CA LEU A 78 -20.94 13.14 7.68
C LEU A 78 -21.44 11.74 8.04
N ALA A 79 -20.79 11.13 9.02
CA ALA A 79 -21.16 9.81 9.53
C ALA A 79 -22.18 9.93 10.66
N ILE A 80 -23.34 9.30 10.45
CA ILE A 80 -24.44 9.30 11.40
C ILE A 80 -24.27 8.16 12.39
N LEU A 81 -24.27 8.48 13.69
CA LEU A 81 -24.20 7.53 14.79
C LEU A 81 -25.60 7.29 15.37
N SER A 82 -26.01 6.02 15.37
CA SER A 82 -27.24 5.51 15.98
C SER A 82 -27.00 4.07 16.46
N LYS A 83 -27.93 3.48 17.19
CA LYS A 83 -27.90 2.06 17.55
C LYS A 83 -27.92 1.12 16.34
N GLU A 84 -28.50 1.54 15.21
CA GLU A 84 -28.65 0.71 14.01
C GLU A 84 -27.33 0.51 13.27
N VAL A 85 -26.43 1.50 13.36
CA VAL A 85 -25.04 1.42 12.88
C VAL A 85 -24.32 0.18 13.41
N ILE A 86 -24.60 -0.24 14.65
CA ILE A 86 -23.92 -1.39 15.25
C ILE A 86 -24.26 -2.68 14.49
N ASN A 87 -25.46 -2.76 13.94
CA ASN A 87 -25.93 -3.92 13.18
C ASN A 87 -25.36 -3.94 11.75
N GLU A 88 -25.10 -2.77 11.16
CA GLU A 88 -24.53 -2.58 9.81
C GLU A 88 -23.01 -2.24 9.84
N HIS A 89 -22.38 -2.44 11.00
CA HIS A 89 -21.07 -1.90 11.36
C HIS A 89 -19.93 -2.27 10.40
N ARG A 90 -19.99 -3.42 9.71
CA ARG A 90 -18.88 -3.88 8.88
C ARG A 90 -18.69 -3.03 7.62
N GLU A 91 -19.77 -2.59 7.00
CA GLU A 91 -19.73 -1.83 5.74
C GLU A 91 -19.37 -0.36 6.03
N MET A 92 -20.03 0.24 7.02
CA MET A 92 -19.79 1.64 7.40
C MET A 92 -18.39 1.89 7.97
N VAL A 93 -17.75 0.91 8.61
CA VAL A 93 -16.37 1.06 9.11
C VAL A 93 -15.35 1.26 7.98
N LEU A 94 -15.59 0.68 6.80
CA LEU A 94 -14.71 0.90 5.64
C LEU A 94 -14.85 2.34 5.13
N GLU A 95 -16.08 2.85 5.05
CA GLU A 95 -16.38 4.23 4.65
C GLU A 95 -15.75 5.23 5.60
N TRP A 96 -15.98 5.04 6.90
CA TRP A 96 -15.52 5.95 7.94
C TRP A 96 -14.00 5.88 8.11
N GLY A 97 -13.41 4.69 7.96
CA GLY A 97 -11.97 4.51 7.94
C GLY A 97 -11.32 5.32 6.83
N GLY A 98 -11.82 5.20 5.60
CA GLY A 98 -11.33 5.97 4.45
C GLY A 98 -11.50 7.47 4.65
N ALA A 99 -12.69 7.90 5.05
CA ALA A 99 -12.98 9.31 5.32
C ALA A 99 -12.10 9.91 6.44
N ASN A 100 -11.84 9.15 7.50
CA ASN A 100 -10.99 9.57 8.61
C ASN A 100 -9.52 9.71 8.19
N GLN A 101 -9.02 8.76 7.40
CA GLN A 101 -7.67 8.83 6.82
C GLN A 101 -7.51 10.08 5.95
N LEU A 102 -8.53 10.41 5.16
CA LEU A 102 -8.60 11.63 4.36
C LEU A 102 -8.88 12.91 5.19
N ARG A 103 -9.09 12.77 6.51
CA ARG A 103 -9.48 13.85 7.44
C ARG A 103 -10.75 14.60 7.01
N LYS A 104 -11.64 13.90 6.31
CA LYS A 104 -12.95 14.38 5.85
C LYS A 104 -14.09 14.00 6.80
N LEU A 105 -13.82 13.12 7.77
CA LEU A 105 -14.86 12.56 8.65
C LEU A 105 -15.36 13.57 9.69
N VAL A 106 -16.68 13.69 9.79
CA VAL A 106 -17.41 14.33 10.88
C VAL A 106 -18.38 13.31 11.45
N LEU A 107 -18.32 13.08 12.76
CA LEU A 107 -19.25 12.19 13.47
C LEU A 107 -20.43 12.99 14.02
N CYS A 108 -21.66 12.53 13.75
CA CYS A 108 -22.89 13.16 14.24
C CYS A 108 -23.81 12.13 14.87
N ALA A 109 -24.03 12.21 16.18
CA ALA A 109 -24.93 11.31 16.90
C ALA A 109 -26.36 11.88 16.93
N ILE A 110 -27.31 11.15 16.32
CA ILE A 110 -28.73 11.54 16.27
C ILE A 110 -29.54 10.97 17.44
N GLU A 111 -28.94 10.09 18.22
CA GLU A 111 -29.45 9.50 19.47
C GLU A 111 -28.27 9.19 20.40
N GLU A 112 -28.56 8.83 21.67
CA GLU A 112 -27.52 8.45 22.62
C GLU A 112 -26.71 7.24 22.10
N PHE A 113 -25.39 7.43 21.93
CA PHE A 113 -24.51 6.44 21.32
C PHE A 113 -23.22 6.27 22.11
N ASP A 114 -22.87 5.02 22.41
CA ASP A 114 -21.63 4.70 23.10
C ASP A 114 -20.44 4.66 22.13
N ILE A 115 -19.65 5.75 22.13
CA ILE A 115 -18.47 5.93 21.28
C ILE A 115 -17.44 4.80 21.48
N SER A 116 -17.42 4.14 22.64
CA SER A 116 -16.53 3.01 22.88
C SER A 116 -16.83 1.80 21.99
N LYS A 117 -17.99 1.76 21.32
CA LYS A 117 -18.33 0.74 20.34
C LYS A 117 -17.70 0.99 18.96
N LEU A 118 -17.17 2.19 18.70
CA LEU A 118 -16.47 2.49 17.45
C LEU A 118 -15.08 1.85 17.41
N PRO A 119 -14.49 1.61 16.22
CA PRO A 119 -13.08 1.27 16.08
C PRO A 119 -12.17 2.35 16.69
N SER A 120 -11.06 1.94 17.29
CA SER A 120 -10.11 2.86 17.95
C SER A 120 -9.66 4.02 17.05
N ALA A 121 -9.45 3.75 15.75
CA ALA A 121 -9.05 4.75 14.77
C ALA A 121 -10.06 5.90 14.59
N ILE A 122 -11.34 5.68 14.89
CA ILE A 122 -12.42 6.67 14.69
C ILE A 122 -12.75 7.40 16.00
N ARG A 123 -12.48 6.79 17.17
CA ARG A 123 -12.82 7.33 18.50
C ARG A 123 -12.18 8.68 18.82
N THR A 124 -11.10 9.04 18.15
CA THR A 124 -10.38 10.31 18.34
C THR A 124 -11.04 11.49 17.62
N THR A 125 -12.08 11.22 16.81
CA THR A 125 -12.82 12.25 16.08
C THR A 125 -13.84 12.90 17.00
N ASP A 126 -13.91 14.24 16.96
CA ASP A 126 -14.94 14.99 17.69
C ASP A 126 -16.34 14.55 17.23
N VAL A 127 -17.20 14.19 18.18
CA VAL A 127 -18.59 13.83 17.92
C VAL A 127 -19.49 15.03 18.19
N PHE A 128 -20.36 15.35 17.23
CA PHE A 128 -21.45 16.29 17.43
C PHE A 128 -22.71 15.54 17.89
N GLU A 129 -23.15 15.78 19.12
CA GLU A 129 -24.34 15.17 19.70
C GLU A 129 -25.59 15.96 19.32
N LEU A 130 -26.19 15.67 18.16
CA LEU A 130 -27.42 16.33 17.72
C LEU A 130 -28.59 16.05 18.67
N TRP A 131 -28.66 14.84 19.24
CA TRP A 131 -29.72 14.45 20.18
C TRP A 131 -29.73 15.27 21.48
N ASN A 132 -28.59 15.87 21.84
CA ASN A 132 -28.42 16.66 23.06
C ASN A 132 -28.71 18.16 22.83
N VAL A 133 -29.16 18.54 21.62
CA VAL A 133 -29.59 19.91 21.32
C VAL A 133 -30.96 20.15 21.99
N PRO A 134 -31.11 21.19 22.84
CA PRO A 134 -32.36 21.46 23.52
C PRO A 134 -33.53 21.64 22.55
N GLU A 135 -34.70 21.13 22.95
CA GLU A 135 -35.94 21.33 22.21
C GLU A 135 -36.20 22.84 21.98
N GLY A 136 -36.59 23.21 20.75
CA GLY A 136 -36.71 24.60 20.32
C GLY A 136 -35.39 25.28 19.91
N LYS A 137 -34.24 24.60 20.02
CA LYS A 137 -32.93 25.09 19.53
C LYS A 137 -32.33 24.25 18.39
N MET A 138 -33.14 23.38 17.78
CA MET A 138 -32.68 22.47 16.72
C MET A 138 -32.03 23.21 15.54
N GLU A 139 -32.59 24.34 15.12
CA GLU A 139 -31.99 25.16 14.05
C GLU A 139 -30.57 25.63 14.40
N ALA A 140 -30.38 26.15 15.61
CA ALA A 140 -29.06 26.55 16.10
C ALA A 140 -28.10 25.35 16.25
N GLY A 141 -28.64 24.17 16.56
CA GLY A 141 -27.89 22.92 16.53
C GLY A 141 -27.36 22.59 15.13
N TYR A 142 -28.20 22.71 14.10
CA TYR A 142 -27.81 22.51 12.71
C TYR A 142 -26.81 23.56 12.22
N ASP A 143 -26.96 24.84 12.63
CA ASP A 143 -25.97 25.88 12.35
C ASP A 143 -24.61 25.50 12.93
N ARG A 144 -24.60 25.03 14.18
CA ARG A 144 -23.38 24.62 14.85
C ARG A 144 -22.71 23.44 14.15
N LEU A 145 -23.48 22.43 13.73
CA LEU A 145 -22.97 21.30 12.96
C LEU A 145 -22.35 21.76 11.63
N SER A 146 -23.07 22.59 10.88
CA SER A 146 -22.60 23.12 9.60
C SER A 146 -21.34 23.97 9.75
N ASP A 147 -21.36 24.98 10.62
CA ASP A 147 -20.32 26.00 10.67
C ASP A 147 -19.08 25.56 11.45
N GLN A 148 -19.28 24.82 12.54
CA GLN A 148 -18.16 24.46 13.42
C GLN A 148 -17.52 23.13 13.04
N TYR A 149 -18.28 22.19 12.48
CA TYR A 149 -17.76 20.85 12.19
C TYR A 149 -17.55 20.66 10.70
N ILE A 150 -18.60 20.78 9.88
CA ILE A 150 -18.51 20.54 8.43
C ILE A 150 -17.61 21.57 7.76
N ASN A 151 -17.88 22.87 7.93
CA ASN A 151 -17.09 23.96 7.34
C ASN A 151 -15.64 23.95 7.83
N ARG A 152 -15.39 23.58 9.10
CA ARG A 152 -14.03 23.46 9.63
C ARG A 152 -13.25 22.35 8.93
N VAL A 153 -13.86 21.19 8.73
CA VAL A 153 -13.23 20.08 8.00
C VAL A 153 -12.99 20.46 6.54
N ILE A 154 -13.98 21.02 5.86
CA ILE A 154 -13.85 21.43 4.46
C ILE A 154 -12.79 22.51 4.29
N ASN A 155 -12.75 23.52 5.16
CA ASN A 155 -11.71 24.55 5.11
C ASN A 155 -10.32 23.96 5.41
N ARG A 156 -10.20 22.96 6.28
CA ARG A 156 -8.94 22.25 6.53
C ARG A 156 -8.48 21.45 5.30
N VAL A 157 -9.40 20.77 4.64
CA VAL A 157 -9.14 20.02 3.39
C VAL A 157 -8.73 20.99 2.28
N ARG A 158 -9.46 22.09 2.08
CA ARG A 158 -9.18 23.12 1.07
C ARG A 158 -7.91 23.93 1.32
N ALA A 159 -7.58 24.20 2.59
CA ALA A 159 -6.37 24.95 2.95
C ALA A 159 -5.08 24.15 2.75
N GLY A 160 -5.15 22.93 2.22
CA GLY A 160 -3.98 22.19 1.74
C GLY A 160 -3.02 21.82 2.86
N GLY A 161 -3.54 21.16 3.91
CA GLY A 161 -2.73 20.51 4.93
C GLY A 161 -1.90 21.46 5.80
N SER A 162 -1.77 21.15 7.07
CA SER A 162 -0.79 21.84 7.92
C SER A 162 0.61 21.76 7.29
N ALA A 163 1.54 22.65 7.65
CA ALA A 163 2.94 22.51 7.22
C ALA A 163 3.51 21.10 7.51
N GLN A 164 2.99 20.42 8.55
CA GLN A 164 3.29 19.01 8.83
C GLN A 164 2.69 18.03 7.81
N ASP A 165 1.53 18.29 7.24
CA ASP A 165 0.92 17.44 6.19
C ASP A 165 1.62 17.61 4.85
N ARG A 166 2.07 18.82 4.52
CA ARG A 166 2.98 19.05 3.38
C ARG A 166 4.32 18.35 3.59
N MET A 167 4.91 18.42 4.80
CA MET A 167 6.13 17.66 5.12
C MET A 167 5.92 16.14 5.15
N ARG A 168 4.71 15.67 5.44
CA ARG A 168 4.35 14.24 5.41
C ARG A 168 4.11 13.75 3.98
N GLN A 169 3.41 14.51 3.12
CA GLN A 169 3.29 14.22 1.69
C GLN A 169 4.63 14.30 0.98
N LEU A 170 5.47 15.30 1.30
CA LEU A 170 6.86 15.35 0.87
C LEU A 170 7.64 14.14 1.40
N GLY A 171 7.39 13.71 2.63
CA GLY A 171 7.96 12.50 3.24
C GLY A 171 7.58 11.19 2.53
N GLU A 172 6.35 11.13 2.02
CA GLU A 172 5.76 10.02 1.25
C GLU A 172 6.22 10.05 -0.23
N GLN A 173 6.65 11.21 -0.76
CA GLN A 173 7.24 11.40 -2.09
C GLN A 173 8.79 11.44 -2.09
N LEU A 174 9.43 11.29 -0.94
CA LEU A 174 10.87 11.07 -0.87
C LEU A 174 11.16 9.65 -1.35
N PRO A 175 12.26 9.40 -2.09
CA PRO A 175 12.57 8.08 -2.60
C PRO A 175 13.00 7.15 -1.47
N ALA A 176 12.04 6.61 -0.71
CA ALA A 176 12.21 5.42 0.10
C ALA A 176 11.99 4.19 -0.79
N GLY A 177 12.74 4.12 -1.90
CA GLY A 177 12.56 3.11 -2.92
C GLY A 177 13.41 1.88 -2.70
N VAL A 178 12.80 0.70 -2.63
CA VAL A 178 13.49 -0.52 -3.11
C VAL A 178 13.86 -0.23 -4.56
N ALA A 179 15.15 -0.11 -4.85
CA ALA A 179 15.61 0.19 -6.20
C ALA A 179 15.26 -0.99 -7.13
N ARG A 180 14.09 -0.93 -7.77
CA ARG A 180 13.59 -1.98 -8.68
C ARG A 180 14.60 -2.30 -9.78
N ASN A 181 15.31 -1.27 -10.26
CA ASN A 181 16.39 -1.44 -11.22
C ASN A 181 17.56 -2.27 -10.67
N GLU A 182 17.84 -2.22 -9.37
CA GLU A 182 18.86 -3.04 -8.73
C GLU A 182 18.39 -4.47 -8.50
N GLN A 183 17.15 -4.68 -8.03
CA GLN A 183 16.56 -6.02 -7.96
C GLN A 183 16.50 -6.67 -9.35
N ARG A 184 16.09 -5.91 -10.37
CA ARG A 184 16.12 -6.33 -11.78
C ARG A 184 17.52 -6.71 -12.23
N LYS A 185 18.53 -5.88 -11.97
CA LYS A 185 19.93 -6.19 -12.31
C LYS A 185 20.43 -7.43 -11.57
N ALA A 186 20.10 -7.60 -10.30
CA ALA A 186 20.46 -8.76 -9.50
C ALA A 186 19.88 -10.06 -10.09
N ILE A 187 18.57 -10.04 -10.39
CA ILE A 187 17.90 -11.17 -11.01
C ILE A 187 18.49 -11.50 -12.37
N LEU A 188 18.67 -10.49 -13.23
CA LEU A 188 19.28 -10.69 -14.55
C LEU A 188 20.68 -11.29 -14.44
N ARG A 189 21.51 -10.84 -13.48
CA ARG A 189 22.82 -11.44 -13.22
C ARG A 189 22.73 -12.90 -12.77
N SER A 190 21.77 -13.23 -11.90
CA SER A 190 21.53 -14.60 -11.44
C SER A 190 21.07 -15.51 -12.59
N CYS A 191 20.17 -15.01 -13.43
CA CYS A 191 19.74 -15.67 -14.65
C CYS A 191 20.91 -15.88 -15.62
N ASP A 192 21.73 -14.85 -15.87
CA ASP A 192 22.92 -14.92 -16.73
C ASP A 192 23.92 -15.96 -16.25
N ARG A 193 24.13 -16.05 -14.94
CA ARG A 193 25.01 -17.05 -14.33
C ARG A 193 24.50 -18.47 -14.53
N ILE A 194 23.20 -18.69 -14.35
CA ILE A 194 22.58 -20.01 -14.54
C ILE A 194 22.50 -20.39 -16.02
N ARG A 195 22.30 -19.40 -16.90
CA ARG A 195 22.35 -19.57 -18.36
C ARG A 195 23.74 -20.05 -18.79
N ASN A 196 24.79 -19.34 -18.38
CA ASN A 196 26.17 -19.59 -18.77
C ASN A 196 26.88 -20.69 -17.95
N GLY A 197 26.21 -21.29 -16.95
CA GLY A 197 26.81 -22.24 -16.02
C GLY A 197 25.84 -23.31 -15.55
N ARG A 198 26.21 -23.97 -14.45
CA ARG A 198 25.33 -24.85 -13.66
C ARG A 198 25.22 -24.26 -12.27
N GLY A 199 24.12 -24.55 -11.58
CA GLY A 199 23.98 -24.22 -10.18
C GLY A 199 22.65 -23.58 -9.83
N ILE A 200 22.57 -23.25 -8.54
CA ILE A 200 21.39 -22.72 -7.88
C ILE A 200 21.75 -21.35 -7.34
N VAL A 201 20.98 -20.35 -7.71
CA VAL A 201 21.19 -18.97 -7.26
C VAL A 201 19.89 -18.50 -6.61
N PRO A 202 19.74 -18.64 -5.28
CA PRO A 202 18.56 -18.15 -4.60
C PRO A 202 18.49 -16.62 -4.67
N VAL A 203 17.32 -16.09 -4.98
CA VAL A 203 17.04 -14.66 -5.07
C VAL A 203 15.84 -14.33 -4.20
N ILE A 204 15.95 -13.27 -3.41
CA ILE A 204 14.85 -12.73 -2.62
C ILE A 204 14.37 -11.44 -3.29
N VAL A 205 13.09 -11.38 -3.59
CA VAL A 205 12.42 -10.24 -4.21
C VAL A 205 11.43 -9.66 -3.22
N VAL A 206 11.42 -8.33 -3.10
CA VAL A 206 10.47 -7.63 -2.24
C VAL A 206 9.51 -6.85 -3.13
N GLY A 207 8.22 -7.22 -3.12
CA GLY A 207 7.19 -6.81 -4.07
C GLY A 207 5.88 -6.38 -3.39
N PRO A 208 5.01 -5.57 -4.00
CA PRO A 208 3.65 -5.37 -3.50
C PRO A 208 2.78 -6.61 -3.79
N LEU A 209 1.80 -6.94 -2.92
CA LEU A 209 0.98 -8.17 -3.01
C LEU A 209 0.23 -8.36 -4.36
N ASN A 210 0.06 -7.30 -5.14
CA ASN A 210 -0.59 -7.31 -6.45
C ASN A 210 0.39 -7.49 -7.63
N GLU A 211 1.70 -7.51 -7.41
CA GLU A 211 2.68 -7.88 -8.43
C GLU A 211 2.66 -9.40 -8.63
N THR A 212 2.24 -9.85 -9.82
CA THR A 212 2.28 -11.28 -10.14
C THR A 212 3.68 -11.69 -10.56
N PRO A 213 4.13 -12.92 -10.23
CA PRO A 213 5.46 -13.42 -10.63
C PRO A 213 5.65 -13.39 -12.15
N ASN A 214 4.60 -13.72 -12.91
CA ASN A 214 4.61 -13.62 -14.37
C ASN A 214 4.74 -12.18 -14.86
N GLY A 215 4.01 -11.23 -14.25
CA GLY A 215 4.13 -9.81 -14.58
C GLY A 215 5.53 -9.27 -14.30
N PHE A 216 6.11 -9.66 -13.17
CA PHE A 216 7.46 -9.29 -12.77
C PHE A 216 8.51 -9.87 -13.72
N MET A 217 8.44 -11.17 -14.03
CA MET A 217 9.37 -11.81 -14.98
C MET A 217 9.25 -11.24 -16.40
N LYS A 218 8.02 -10.98 -16.86
CA LYS A 218 7.78 -10.33 -18.15
C LYS A 218 8.38 -8.92 -18.19
N ALA A 219 8.29 -8.16 -17.10
CA ALA A 219 8.91 -6.83 -17.01
C ALA A 219 10.45 -6.88 -17.08
N LEU A 220 11.07 -8.01 -16.69
CA LEU A 220 12.50 -8.24 -16.85
C LEU A 220 12.89 -8.54 -18.31
N GLY A 221 11.92 -8.78 -19.20
CA GLY A 221 12.15 -9.24 -20.57
C GLY A 221 12.30 -10.77 -20.66
N LEU A 222 11.99 -11.49 -19.59
CA LEU A 222 12.02 -12.95 -19.55
C LEU A 222 10.65 -13.49 -19.94
N SER A 223 10.63 -14.54 -20.73
CA SER A 223 9.39 -15.14 -21.21
C SER A 223 9.26 -16.61 -20.81
N ASP A 224 8.06 -16.99 -20.41
CA ASP A 224 7.64 -18.39 -20.21
C ASP A 224 7.07 -18.99 -21.51
N ASP A 225 6.92 -18.20 -22.58
CA ASP A 225 6.54 -18.73 -23.89
C ASP A 225 7.71 -19.53 -24.47
N GLY A 226 7.50 -20.83 -24.73
CA GLY A 226 8.50 -21.74 -25.30
C GLY A 226 8.91 -21.43 -26.74
N SER A 227 9.12 -20.15 -27.04
CA SER A 227 9.46 -19.54 -28.33
C SER A 227 10.85 -19.91 -28.84
N GLY A 228 11.60 -20.76 -28.12
CA GLY A 228 12.92 -21.25 -28.52
C GLY A 228 14.03 -20.20 -28.43
N SER A 229 13.79 -19.07 -27.75
CA SER A 229 14.82 -18.07 -27.46
C SER A 229 15.72 -18.51 -26.30
N GLU A 230 16.97 -18.04 -26.27
CA GLU A 230 17.92 -18.33 -25.17
C GLU A 230 17.48 -17.78 -23.80
N ASP A 231 16.46 -16.93 -23.78
CA ASP A 231 15.92 -16.27 -22.58
C ASP A 231 14.61 -16.93 -22.07
N HIS A 232 14.35 -18.17 -22.51
CA HIS A 232 13.21 -18.96 -22.06
C HIS A 232 13.45 -19.56 -20.67
N PHE A 233 12.44 -19.47 -19.80
CA PHE A 233 12.42 -20.13 -18.50
C PHE A 233 11.11 -20.88 -18.31
N THR A 234 11.05 -21.79 -17.34
CA THR A 234 9.77 -22.34 -16.87
C THR A 234 9.52 -21.92 -15.43
N LEU A 235 8.36 -21.29 -15.20
CA LEU A 235 7.93 -20.94 -13.84
C LEU A 235 7.31 -22.16 -13.14
N LYS A 236 7.80 -22.47 -11.94
CA LYS A 236 7.20 -23.44 -11.02
C LYS A 236 6.84 -22.74 -9.72
N ASN A 237 5.56 -22.71 -9.38
CA ASN A 237 5.10 -22.14 -8.11
C ASN A 237 5.26 -23.18 -7.00
N ILE A 238 5.96 -22.80 -5.93
CA ILE A 238 6.20 -23.61 -4.76
C ILE A 238 5.43 -22.98 -3.58
N SER A 239 4.58 -23.77 -2.96
CA SER A 239 3.82 -23.32 -1.79
C SER A 239 4.75 -23.08 -0.61
N TRP A 240 4.56 -21.97 0.09
CA TRP A 240 5.25 -21.71 1.36
C TRP A 240 4.57 -22.50 2.50
N PRO A 241 5.31 -23.22 3.34
CA PRO A 241 4.74 -23.93 4.49
C PRO A 241 4.01 -22.97 5.45
N GLU A 242 2.76 -23.27 5.78
CA GLU A 242 1.94 -22.48 6.71
C GLU A 242 2.08 -22.97 8.17
N GLY A 243 1.89 -22.06 9.12
CA GLY A 243 1.77 -22.37 10.55
C GLY A 243 3.04 -22.17 11.40
N PRO A 244 2.93 -22.28 12.74
CA PRO A 244 4.07 -22.21 13.64
C PRO A 244 4.91 -23.47 13.50
N ILE A 245 6.04 -23.36 12.80
CA ILE A 245 6.92 -24.49 12.56
C ILE A 245 8.00 -24.54 13.64
N LYS A 246 8.02 -25.64 14.40
CA LYS A 246 9.08 -25.96 15.36
C LYS A 246 10.07 -26.92 14.70
N ASP A 247 11.36 -26.74 14.99
CA ASP A 247 12.46 -27.62 14.57
C ASP A 247 12.64 -27.73 13.02
N ASP A 248 13.35 -28.74 12.52
CA ASP A 248 13.62 -28.99 11.09
C ASP A 248 12.36 -29.32 10.24
N ALA A 249 11.16 -29.16 10.80
CA ALA A 249 9.91 -29.44 10.11
C ALA A 249 9.67 -28.49 8.91
N PHE A 250 10.28 -27.29 8.90
CA PHE A 250 10.15 -26.35 7.77
C PHE A 250 10.82 -26.91 6.53
N VAL A 251 12.09 -27.30 6.64
CA VAL A 251 12.89 -27.81 5.51
C VAL A 251 12.21 -29.03 4.90
N ARG A 252 11.68 -29.94 5.74
CA ARG A 252 10.95 -31.12 5.27
C ARG A 252 9.69 -30.75 4.51
N SER A 253 8.83 -29.91 5.10
CA SER A 253 7.58 -29.47 4.45
C SER A 253 7.86 -28.69 3.16
N TYR A 254 8.88 -27.85 3.17
CA TYR A 254 9.30 -27.11 2.00
C TYR A 254 9.83 -28.04 0.89
N ALA A 255 10.61 -29.07 1.23
CA ALA A 255 11.07 -30.08 0.29
C ALA A 255 9.91 -30.85 -0.37
N GLU A 256 8.89 -31.23 0.41
CA GLU A 256 7.66 -31.84 -0.11
C GLU A 256 6.92 -30.89 -1.07
N ASN A 257 6.85 -29.60 -0.75
CA ASN A 257 6.26 -28.59 -1.62
C ASN A 257 7.06 -28.37 -2.91
N VAL A 258 8.39 -28.46 -2.86
CA VAL A 258 9.25 -28.41 -4.07
C VAL A 258 9.01 -29.63 -4.95
N GLY A 259 8.98 -30.82 -4.36
CA GLY A 259 8.65 -32.06 -5.06
C GLY A 259 7.27 -31.99 -5.73
N SER A 260 6.28 -31.50 -4.99
CA SER A 260 4.92 -31.30 -5.51
C SER A 260 4.88 -30.28 -6.65
N GLY A 261 5.50 -29.11 -6.47
CA GLY A 261 5.48 -28.03 -7.46
C GLY A 261 6.24 -28.34 -8.74
N ILE A 262 7.35 -29.10 -8.66
CA ILE A 262 8.20 -29.41 -9.82
C ILE A 262 7.80 -30.74 -10.47
N CYS A 263 7.60 -31.78 -9.67
CA CYS A 263 7.37 -33.16 -10.16
C CYS A 263 5.90 -33.59 -10.08
N GLY A 264 5.03 -32.83 -9.43
CA GLY A 264 3.65 -33.24 -9.16
C GLY A 264 3.53 -34.30 -8.07
N SER A 265 4.58 -34.51 -7.25
CA SER A 265 4.58 -35.51 -6.18
C SER A 265 5.28 -35.00 -4.92
N ILE A 266 4.59 -35.06 -3.77
CA ILE A 266 5.13 -34.71 -2.45
C ILE A 266 6.26 -35.63 -1.99
N SER A 267 6.38 -36.83 -2.54
CA SER A 267 7.44 -37.80 -2.21
C SER A 267 8.66 -37.73 -3.14
N ALA A 268 8.70 -36.75 -4.05
CA ALA A 268 9.82 -36.59 -4.95
C ALA A 268 11.07 -36.15 -4.18
N GLY A 269 12.07 -37.03 -4.11
CA GLY A 269 13.40 -36.70 -3.60
C GLY A 269 14.19 -35.83 -4.57
N VAL A 270 15.37 -35.38 -4.13
CA VAL A 270 16.27 -34.50 -4.90
C VAL A 270 16.56 -35.04 -6.30
N GLN A 271 16.81 -36.34 -6.45
CA GLN A 271 17.05 -36.98 -7.75
C GLN A 271 15.85 -36.84 -8.71
N SER A 272 14.62 -37.05 -8.22
CA SER A 272 13.43 -36.90 -9.04
C SER A 272 13.22 -35.45 -9.49
N VAL A 273 13.48 -34.48 -8.59
CA VAL A 273 13.43 -33.05 -8.91
C VAL A 273 14.48 -32.70 -9.96
N GLN A 274 15.71 -33.19 -9.80
CA GLN A 274 16.80 -32.98 -10.75
C GLN A 274 16.49 -33.56 -12.14
N GLU A 275 16.00 -34.80 -12.20
CA GLU A 275 15.59 -35.44 -13.45
C GLU A 275 14.48 -34.65 -14.16
N GLN A 276 13.51 -34.17 -13.40
CA GLN A 276 12.40 -33.40 -13.95
C GLN A 276 12.87 -32.05 -14.49
N ILE A 277 13.76 -31.35 -13.78
CA ILE A 277 14.40 -30.13 -14.28
C ILE A 277 15.23 -30.43 -15.53
N GLY A 278 15.96 -31.55 -15.56
CA GLY A 278 16.73 -31.98 -16.73
C GLY A 278 15.86 -32.21 -17.98
N LYS A 279 14.63 -32.71 -17.80
CA LYS A 279 13.66 -32.91 -18.90
C LYS A 279 13.10 -31.61 -19.47
N ILE A 280 13.08 -30.53 -18.68
CA ILE A 280 12.58 -29.21 -19.14
C ILE A 280 13.49 -28.65 -20.23
N GLY A 281 14.79 -28.97 -20.21
CA GLY A 281 15.75 -28.61 -21.27
C GLY A 281 16.35 -27.20 -21.14
N HIS A 282 15.78 -26.36 -20.29
CA HIS A 282 16.27 -25.02 -19.91
C HIS A 282 16.16 -24.81 -18.40
N TRP A 283 16.46 -23.59 -17.93
CA TRP A 283 16.51 -23.28 -16.50
C TRP A 283 15.11 -23.01 -15.93
N VAL A 284 14.93 -23.38 -14.66
CA VAL A 284 13.64 -23.28 -13.96
C VAL A 284 13.66 -22.13 -12.97
N VAL A 285 12.56 -21.38 -12.88
CA VAL A 285 12.32 -20.44 -11.79
C VAL A 285 11.40 -21.09 -10.78
N ALA A 286 11.92 -21.43 -9.61
CA ALA A 286 11.12 -21.99 -8.52
C ALA A 286 10.64 -20.85 -7.61
N HIS A 287 9.43 -20.39 -7.87
CA HIS A 287 8.85 -19.25 -7.19
C HIS A 287 8.12 -19.67 -5.91
N SER A 288 8.76 -19.39 -4.78
CA SER A 288 8.22 -19.51 -3.43
C SER A 288 7.43 -18.27 -3.08
N ARG A 289 6.11 -18.39 -3.09
CA ARG A 289 5.22 -17.30 -2.69
C ARG A 289 5.00 -17.32 -1.19
N CYS A 290 5.52 -16.31 -0.48
CA CYS A 290 5.20 -16.13 0.92
C CYS A 290 4.11 -15.05 1.09
N ASP A 291 2.87 -15.50 1.31
CA ASP A 291 1.71 -14.62 1.55
C ASP A 291 1.62 -14.12 2.99
N ILE A 292 2.59 -14.48 3.83
CA ILE A 292 2.72 -13.97 5.19
C ILE A 292 3.26 -12.54 5.11
N LEU A 293 2.62 -11.59 5.79
CA LEU A 293 3.16 -10.23 5.90
C LEU A 293 4.58 -10.31 6.43
N VAL A 294 5.53 -9.58 5.84
CA VAL A 294 6.96 -9.71 6.16
C VAL A 294 7.27 -9.57 7.66
N ARG A 295 6.43 -8.84 8.43
CA ARG A 295 6.54 -8.69 9.89
C ARG A 295 6.28 -9.98 10.68
N ASP A 296 5.53 -10.90 10.10
CA ASP A 296 5.12 -12.18 10.68
C ASP A 296 6.01 -13.33 10.18
N LEU A 297 7.01 -13.00 9.34
CA LEU A 297 7.94 -13.96 8.78
C LEU A 297 9.08 -14.27 9.75
N SER A 298 9.31 -15.55 10.04
CA SER A 298 10.43 -15.97 10.89
C SER A 298 11.73 -15.95 10.10
N THR A 299 12.77 -15.32 10.65
CA THR A 299 14.14 -15.40 10.11
C THR A 299 14.66 -16.82 10.01
N VAL A 300 14.22 -17.69 10.92
CA VAL A 300 14.54 -19.10 10.90
C VAL A 300 14.01 -19.74 9.62
N GLN A 301 12.80 -19.39 9.17
CA GLN A 301 12.22 -19.95 7.94
C GLN A 301 12.95 -19.48 6.68
N ILE A 302 13.41 -18.22 6.64
CA ILE A 302 14.27 -17.76 5.52
C ILE A 302 15.61 -18.49 5.54
N ALA A 303 16.24 -18.61 6.71
CA ALA A 303 17.51 -19.32 6.85
C ALA A 303 17.36 -20.79 6.44
N ASP A 304 16.25 -21.43 6.81
CA ASP A 304 15.92 -22.81 6.42
C ASP A 304 15.62 -22.95 4.92
N TRP A 305 14.96 -21.97 4.31
CA TRP A 305 14.75 -21.91 2.86
C TRP A 305 16.10 -21.81 2.11
N LEU A 306 17.01 -20.96 2.59
CA LEU A 306 18.37 -20.84 2.04
C LEU A 306 19.17 -22.13 2.24
N ARG A 307 19.10 -22.73 3.44
CA ARG A 307 19.74 -24.00 3.77
C ARG A 307 19.26 -25.11 2.84
N TYR A 308 17.96 -25.23 2.63
CA TYR A 308 17.39 -26.22 1.71
C TYR A 308 17.99 -26.11 0.29
N TRP A 309 17.99 -24.91 -0.30
CA TRP A 309 18.54 -24.71 -1.64
C TRP A 309 20.05 -24.91 -1.67
N SER A 310 20.71 -24.70 -0.53
CA SER A 310 22.12 -24.97 -0.40
C SER A 310 22.44 -26.44 -0.46
N ASP A 311 21.80 -27.23 0.40
CA ASP A 311 21.95 -28.67 0.46
C ASP A 311 21.57 -29.29 -0.90
N PHE A 312 20.49 -28.81 -1.52
CA PHE A 312 20.08 -29.22 -2.86
C PHE A 312 21.18 -28.95 -3.90
N SER A 313 21.87 -27.80 -3.82
CA SER A 313 22.91 -27.45 -4.80
C SER A 313 24.14 -28.35 -4.69
N GLU A 314 24.45 -28.85 -3.48
CA GLU A 314 25.53 -29.81 -3.24
C GLU A 314 25.16 -31.20 -3.75
N GLU A 315 23.92 -31.62 -3.54
CA GLU A 315 23.40 -32.91 -4.00
C GLU A 315 23.17 -32.96 -5.52
N ALA A 316 22.79 -31.84 -6.13
CA ALA A 316 22.40 -31.76 -7.54
C ALA A 316 23.10 -30.60 -8.28
N PRO A 317 24.45 -30.59 -8.37
CA PRO A 317 25.23 -29.45 -8.86
C PRO A 317 25.05 -29.16 -10.36
N ALA A 318 24.47 -30.10 -11.12
CA ALA A 318 24.16 -29.92 -12.53
C ALA A 318 22.83 -29.22 -12.80
N THR A 319 22.01 -29.02 -11.77
CA THR A 319 20.68 -28.43 -11.89
C THR A 319 20.79 -26.94 -12.25
N LYS A 320 19.90 -26.47 -13.12
CA LYS A 320 19.76 -25.06 -13.49
C LYS A 320 18.44 -24.53 -12.94
N ILE A 321 18.48 -23.92 -11.76
CA ILE A 321 17.27 -23.44 -11.07
C ILE A 321 17.57 -22.13 -10.36
N VAL A 322 16.66 -21.17 -10.49
CA VAL A 322 16.69 -19.89 -9.76
C VAL A 322 15.55 -19.91 -8.75
N PRO A 323 15.81 -20.22 -7.46
CA PRO A 323 14.80 -20.10 -6.43
C PRO A 323 14.46 -18.64 -6.18
N PHE A 324 13.18 -18.29 -6.29
CA PHE A 324 12.66 -16.94 -6.07
C PHE A 324 11.82 -16.93 -4.81
N LEU A 325 12.24 -16.24 -3.77
CA LEU A 325 11.40 -15.95 -2.63
C LEU A 325 10.79 -14.55 -2.79
N SER A 326 9.49 -14.50 -3.07
CA SER A 326 8.76 -13.23 -3.09
C SER A 326 8.23 -12.93 -1.69
N LEU A 327 8.76 -11.85 -1.10
CA LEU A 327 8.29 -11.29 0.14
C LEU A 327 7.35 -10.13 -0.19
N PHE A 328 6.07 -10.29 0.14
CA PHE A 328 5.06 -9.31 -0.21
C PHE A 328 4.85 -8.26 0.88
N LEU A 329 4.92 -6.99 0.48
CA LEU A 329 4.38 -5.85 1.19
C LEU A 329 2.86 -5.76 0.90
N LYS A 330 2.08 -5.03 1.71
CA LYS A 330 0.62 -4.87 1.52
C LYS A 330 0.28 -4.52 0.05
N ARG A 331 -0.92 -4.92 -0.43
CA ARG A 331 -1.41 -4.61 -1.79
C ARG A 331 -1.23 -3.13 -2.08
N ALA A 332 -0.77 -2.83 -3.29
CA ALA A 332 -0.71 -1.46 -3.74
C ALA A 332 -1.78 -1.19 -4.82
N LYS A 333 -2.26 0.06 -4.90
CA LYS A 333 -3.33 0.44 -5.82
C LYS A 333 -2.84 0.41 -7.28
N PRO A 334 -3.73 0.24 -8.28
CA PRO A 334 -3.37 0.31 -9.71
C PRO A 334 -2.76 1.68 -10.04
N GLY A 335 -1.65 1.73 -10.81
CA GLY A 335 -0.97 2.98 -11.19
C GLY A 335 0.30 3.28 -10.40
N TRP A 336 1.27 2.36 -10.39
CA TRP A 336 2.54 2.52 -9.66
C TRP A 336 3.43 3.63 -10.23
N GLU A 337 3.21 4.86 -9.75
CA GLU A 337 4.24 5.89 -9.57
C GLU A 337 4.31 6.43 -8.13
N ASP A 338 3.35 6.14 -7.23
CA ASP A 338 3.41 6.58 -5.83
C ASP A 338 3.14 5.47 -4.80
N TRP A 339 3.90 5.54 -3.70
CA TRP A 339 3.85 4.68 -2.52
C TRP A 339 2.74 5.17 -1.57
N PRO A 340 1.85 4.31 -1.03
CA PRO A 340 0.83 4.77 -0.08
C PRO A 340 1.28 4.68 1.40
N PRO A 341 0.65 5.43 2.31
CA PRO A 341 1.09 5.60 3.70
C PRO A 341 0.81 4.37 4.59
N THR A 342 1.63 4.17 5.62
CA THR A 342 1.48 3.05 6.58
C THR A 342 0.58 3.35 7.78
N GLU A 343 -0.22 2.36 8.22
CA GLU A 343 -1.22 2.40 9.33
C GLU A 343 -0.69 1.88 10.69
N ASP A 344 0.52 2.22 11.13
CA ASP A 344 0.98 1.71 12.44
C ASP A 344 1.87 2.77 13.11
N GLU A 345 1.42 3.25 14.27
CA GLU A 345 1.69 4.60 14.80
C GLU A 345 2.99 4.73 15.61
N ASN A 346 3.73 3.66 15.92
CA ASN A 346 4.84 3.75 16.89
C ASN A 346 6.20 3.17 16.45
N ALA A 347 6.30 2.61 15.26
CA ALA A 347 7.60 2.32 14.65
C ALA A 347 7.64 3.02 13.30
N THR A 348 8.64 3.88 13.09
CA THR A 348 8.87 4.50 11.80
C THR A 348 9.08 3.40 10.76
N GLU A 349 8.61 3.63 9.54
CA GLU A 349 8.79 2.70 8.42
C GLU A 349 10.27 2.34 8.18
N ARG A 350 11.18 3.28 8.51
CA ARG A 350 12.64 3.09 8.59
C ARG A 350 13.03 1.99 9.59
N GLU A 351 12.43 1.97 10.78
CA GLU A 351 12.71 0.96 11.81
C GLU A 351 12.18 -0.42 11.40
N ARG A 352 11.05 -0.50 10.69
CA ARG A 352 10.52 -1.77 10.19
C ARG A 352 11.33 -2.33 9.02
N ASN A 353 11.70 -1.49 8.05
CA ASN A 353 12.57 -1.92 6.96
C ASN A 353 13.98 -2.26 7.45
N ALA A 354 14.54 -1.47 8.39
CA ALA A 354 15.80 -1.81 9.06
C ALA A 354 15.68 -3.11 9.88
N PHE A 355 14.55 -3.37 10.52
CA PHE A 355 14.28 -4.63 11.20
C PHE A 355 14.25 -5.80 10.22
N ILE A 356 13.50 -5.70 9.11
CA ILE A 356 13.42 -6.73 8.06
C ILE A 356 14.80 -7.00 7.46
N LEU A 357 15.57 -5.96 7.13
CA LEU A 357 16.92 -6.10 6.60
C LEU A 357 17.88 -6.70 7.62
N ARG A 358 17.76 -6.31 8.88
CA ARG A 358 18.53 -6.91 9.98
C ARG A 358 18.18 -8.38 10.11
N GLN A 359 16.90 -8.73 10.10
CA GLN A 359 16.42 -10.10 10.12
C GLN A 359 16.98 -10.92 8.94
N LEU A 360 16.92 -10.40 7.71
CA LEU A 360 17.49 -11.03 6.50
C LEU A 360 19.01 -11.19 6.60
N ARG A 361 19.73 -10.16 7.06
CA ARG A 361 21.18 -10.20 7.26
C ARG A 361 21.58 -11.17 8.38
N GLU A 362 20.81 -11.28 9.46
CA GLU A 362 21.06 -12.27 10.50
C GLU A 362 20.80 -13.69 9.98
N ALA A 363 19.70 -13.91 9.23
CA ALA A 363 19.42 -15.20 8.60
C ALA A 363 20.54 -15.63 7.62
N SER A 364 21.16 -14.68 6.93
CA SER A 364 22.27 -14.95 6.00
C SER A 364 23.57 -15.42 6.67
N LYS A 365 23.83 -15.00 7.93
CA LYS A 365 25.09 -15.30 8.61
C LYS A 365 25.21 -16.77 9.02
N GLY A 366 24.09 -17.48 9.10
CA GLY A 366 24.02 -18.91 9.41
C GLY A 366 23.91 -19.82 8.20
N ALA A 367 23.81 -19.27 6.98
CA ALA A 367 23.70 -20.06 5.76
C ALA A 367 25.10 -20.57 5.31
N PRO A 368 25.21 -21.78 4.73
CA PRO A 368 26.48 -22.29 4.18
C PRO A 368 27.06 -21.35 3.10
N PRO A 369 28.36 -21.48 2.77
CA PRO A 369 29.07 -20.61 1.83
C PRO A 369 28.70 -20.94 0.38
N ILE A 370 27.42 -20.89 0.06
CA ILE A 370 27.02 -20.52 -1.28
C ILE A 370 27.35 -19.05 -1.41
N GLU A 371 27.74 -18.60 -2.59
CA GLU A 371 27.66 -17.20 -2.96
C GLU A 371 26.17 -16.80 -2.95
N VAL A 372 25.55 -16.77 -1.75
CA VAL A 372 24.28 -16.13 -1.52
C VAL A 372 24.61 -14.65 -1.61
N ARG A 373 24.68 -14.17 -2.86
CA ARG A 373 24.67 -12.74 -3.11
C ARG A 373 23.27 -12.28 -2.76
N PHE A 374 23.14 -11.87 -1.50
CA PHE A 374 22.13 -10.90 -1.11
C PHE A 374 22.46 -9.61 -1.86
N ASP A 375 22.10 -9.56 -3.14
CA ASP A 375 21.84 -8.31 -3.82
C ASP A 375 20.49 -7.76 -3.29
N LEU A 376 20.38 -7.67 -1.97
CA LEU A 376 19.38 -6.82 -1.34
C LEU A 376 19.76 -5.40 -1.78
N PRO A 377 18.88 -4.65 -2.45
CA PRO A 377 19.19 -3.27 -2.75
C PRO A 377 19.58 -2.58 -1.44
N ASP A 378 20.73 -1.91 -1.43
CA ASP A 378 21.15 -1.11 -0.29
C ASP A 378 20.09 -0.03 -0.11
N LEU A 379 19.22 -0.18 0.89
CA LEU A 379 18.18 0.80 1.22
C LEU A 379 18.75 2.05 1.92
N THR A 380 20.03 2.34 1.67
CA THR A 380 20.73 3.54 2.12
C THR A 380 21.67 4.06 1.03
N ARG A 381 21.35 3.87 -0.25
CA ARG A 381 22.18 4.50 -1.28
C ARG A 381 22.07 6.02 -1.17
N PRO A 382 23.19 6.72 -1.34
CA PRO A 382 23.18 8.17 -1.38
C PRO A 382 22.22 8.63 -2.49
N VAL A 383 21.39 9.64 -2.21
CA VAL A 383 20.54 10.28 -3.22
C VAL A 383 21.47 10.71 -4.35
N LYS A 384 21.13 10.39 -5.59
CA LYS A 384 21.89 10.80 -6.77
C LYS A 384 21.32 12.10 -7.30
N LEU A 385 22.19 12.90 -7.94
CA LEU A 385 21.82 14.21 -8.46
C LEU A 385 20.59 14.14 -9.40
N SER A 386 20.58 13.15 -10.30
CA SER A 386 19.45 12.93 -11.21
C SER A 386 18.13 12.61 -10.50
N HIS A 387 18.18 11.88 -9.38
CA HIS A 387 16.98 11.60 -8.58
C HIS A 387 16.48 12.87 -7.87
N ALA A 388 17.40 13.67 -7.32
CA ALA A 388 17.06 14.93 -6.67
C ALA A 388 16.47 15.95 -7.67
N GLN A 389 17.06 16.07 -8.86
CA GLN A 389 16.58 16.98 -9.91
C GLN A 389 15.22 16.56 -10.46
N SER A 390 15.05 15.28 -10.81
CA SER A 390 13.76 14.75 -11.27
C SER A 390 12.65 14.92 -10.24
N TRP A 391 12.97 14.75 -8.95
CA TRP A 391 12.05 15.03 -7.86
C TRP A 391 11.65 16.52 -7.78
N ALA A 392 12.62 17.44 -7.91
CA ALA A 392 12.35 18.88 -7.90
C ALA A 392 11.53 19.33 -9.11
N GLU A 393 11.75 18.73 -10.27
CA GLU A 393 10.97 18.95 -11.49
C GLU A 393 9.51 18.52 -11.28
N ASN A 394 9.27 17.31 -10.77
CA ASN A 394 7.94 16.80 -10.50
C ASN A 394 7.20 17.61 -9.42
N LEU A 395 7.92 18.10 -8.40
CA LEU A 395 7.36 18.95 -7.35
C LEU A 395 6.82 20.29 -7.90
N ALA A 396 7.48 20.84 -8.91
CA ALA A 396 7.08 22.08 -9.56
C ALA A 396 5.79 21.95 -10.37
N GLU A 397 5.55 20.77 -10.92
CA GLU A 397 4.32 20.49 -11.67
C GLU A 397 3.12 20.31 -10.75
N THR A 398 3.34 19.94 -9.48
CA THR A 398 2.28 19.51 -8.57
C THR A 398 2.01 20.46 -7.40
N ILE A 399 3.04 21.14 -6.84
CA ILE A 399 2.91 21.78 -5.52
C ILE A 399 3.56 23.17 -5.42
N VAL A 400 4.64 23.46 -6.14
CA VAL A 400 5.41 24.72 -5.96
C VAL A 400 5.50 25.57 -7.23
N SER A 401 5.63 26.89 -7.08
CA SER A 401 5.75 27.80 -8.24
C SER A 401 7.08 27.58 -8.99
N PRO A 402 7.15 27.92 -10.30
CA PRO A 402 8.38 27.77 -11.09
C PRO A 402 9.60 28.49 -10.49
N GLN A 403 9.39 29.65 -9.86
CA GLN A 403 10.46 30.40 -9.19
C GLN A 403 11.00 29.66 -7.97
N ARG A 404 10.14 28.93 -7.25
CA ARG A 404 10.56 28.14 -6.07
C ARG A 404 11.20 26.82 -6.47
N ARG A 405 10.81 26.25 -7.62
CA ARG A 405 11.54 25.14 -8.25
C ARG A 405 12.99 25.52 -8.51
N ASP A 406 13.23 26.68 -9.12
CA ASP A 406 14.59 27.09 -9.48
C ASP A 406 15.47 27.27 -8.23
N LEU A 407 14.91 27.81 -7.14
CA LEU A 407 15.60 27.88 -5.84
C LEU A 407 15.91 26.49 -5.24
N ILE A 408 15.00 25.52 -5.40
CA ILE A 408 15.20 24.15 -4.94
C ILE A 408 16.29 23.47 -5.78
N LEU A 409 16.28 23.66 -7.10
CA LEU A 409 17.30 23.14 -8.01
C LEU A 409 18.67 23.76 -7.72
N ASP A 410 18.74 25.05 -7.42
CA ASP A 410 19.97 25.73 -7.02
C ASP A 410 20.50 25.18 -5.68
N ALA A 411 19.62 24.93 -4.71
CA ALA A 411 20.00 24.31 -3.44
C ALA A 411 20.47 22.86 -3.62
N ILE A 412 19.84 22.08 -4.51
CA ILE A 412 20.30 20.74 -4.88
C ILE A 412 21.70 20.84 -5.51
N ASN A 413 21.85 21.60 -6.59
CA ASN A 413 23.10 21.66 -7.34
C ASN A 413 24.25 22.27 -6.53
N GLY A 414 23.97 23.31 -5.72
CA GLY A 414 24.98 24.05 -4.96
C GLY A 414 25.26 23.48 -3.57
N GLU A 415 24.23 23.30 -2.73
CA GLU A 415 24.41 22.90 -1.33
C GLU A 415 24.58 21.39 -1.15
N LEU A 416 23.93 20.56 -1.98
CA LEU A 416 24.02 19.11 -1.89
C LEU A 416 25.08 18.52 -2.80
N TYR A 417 25.17 19.00 -4.04
CA TYR A 417 26.03 18.41 -5.08
C TYR A 417 27.12 19.37 -5.58
N GLY A 418 27.51 20.35 -4.75
CA GLY A 418 28.60 21.28 -5.08
C GLY A 418 30.01 20.68 -5.04
N ASP A 419 30.15 19.41 -4.62
CA ASP A 419 31.41 18.66 -4.58
C ASP A 419 31.32 17.45 -5.53
N ASP A 420 32.41 17.18 -6.25
CA ASP A 420 32.54 16.08 -7.21
C ASP A 420 32.26 14.72 -6.55
N ASP A 421 32.61 14.56 -5.27
CA ASP A 421 32.30 13.33 -4.52
C ASP A 421 30.79 13.15 -4.32
N ALA A 422 30.05 14.23 -4.04
CA ALA A 422 28.61 14.18 -3.93
C ALA A 422 27.95 13.90 -5.30
N VAL A 423 28.48 14.45 -6.40
CA VAL A 423 27.99 14.16 -7.76
C VAL A 423 28.21 12.69 -8.12
N ASN A 424 29.42 12.17 -7.87
CA ASN A 424 29.81 10.82 -8.27
C ASN A 424 29.21 9.75 -7.36
N PHE A 425 29.23 9.97 -6.05
CA PHE A 425 28.84 8.98 -5.05
C PHE A 425 27.43 9.22 -4.48
N GLY A 426 26.90 10.44 -4.61
CA GLY A 426 25.59 10.86 -4.10
C GLY A 426 25.66 11.37 -2.66
N VAL A 427 24.54 11.88 -2.15
CA VAL A 427 24.45 12.47 -0.80
C VAL A 427 23.65 11.62 0.17
N ASN A 428 24.02 11.60 1.45
CA ASN A 428 23.20 10.94 2.47
C ASN A 428 21.80 11.57 2.50
N TYR A 429 20.77 10.72 2.55
CA TYR A 429 19.38 11.10 2.66
C TYR A 429 19.09 12.15 3.74
N GLU A 430 19.71 12.07 4.92
CA GLU A 430 19.49 13.04 6.00
C GLU A 430 20.00 14.45 5.62
N ALA A 431 21.11 14.53 4.87
CA ALA A 431 21.61 15.78 4.32
C ALA A 431 20.66 16.32 3.23
N PHE A 432 20.20 15.43 2.33
CA PHE A 432 19.20 15.77 1.31
C PHE A 432 17.94 16.37 1.93
N VAL A 433 17.33 15.66 2.89
CA VAL A 433 16.13 16.11 3.59
C VAL A 433 16.36 17.42 4.33
N LYS A 434 17.53 17.62 4.95
CA LYS A 434 17.85 18.86 5.66
C LYS A 434 17.88 20.06 4.70
N VAL A 435 18.53 19.92 3.54
CA VAL A 435 18.62 20.99 2.54
C VAL A 435 17.26 21.25 1.89
N MET A 436 16.48 20.20 1.60
CA MET A 436 15.13 20.36 1.05
C MET A 436 14.16 21.01 2.01
N LYS A 437 14.23 20.69 3.31
CA LYS A 437 13.43 21.38 4.33
C LYS A 437 13.73 22.88 4.34
N LYS A 438 15.01 23.25 4.32
CA LYS A 438 15.45 24.65 4.29
C LYS A 438 14.95 25.37 3.03
N ALA A 439 15.17 24.80 1.85
CA ALA A 439 14.76 25.39 0.57
C ALA A 439 13.23 25.54 0.39
N LEU A 440 12.44 24.72 1.09
CA LEU A 440 10.98 24.79 1.06
C LEU A 440 10.40 25.74 2.12
N THR A 441 11.13 26.03 3.18
CA THR A 441 10.69 26.96 4.24
C THR A 441 11.15 28.39 3.99
N ASP A 442 12.36 28.58 3.47
CA ASP A 442 12.93 29.87 3.05
C ASP A 442 12.28 30.31 1.73
#